data_AF-A0A662I218-F1
#
_entry.id   AF-A0A662I218-F1
#
_cell.length_a   1.000
_cell.length_b   1.000
_cell.length_c   1.000
_cell.angle_alpha   90.00
_cell.angle_beta   90.00
_cell.angle_gamma   90.00
#
_symmetry.space_group_name_H-M   'P 1'
#
loop_
_entity.id
_entity.type
_entity.pdbx_description
1 polymer ?
#
loop_
_entity_poly.entity_id
_entity_poly.type
_entity_poly.pdbx_seq_one_letter_code
_entity_poly.pdbx_strand_id
1 'polypeptide(L)'
;MKFDMLAVIIAFCLFFLATMYVYANAKARVENYSIHAWVLAEQAADLLAAGESIRTNAFIRVTLILPNGTITRTYTIGNPIKLRLGYAYTFRILGNNTLMKVEVVINTPTAFVERG
;
A
#
# COMPACT_ATOMS: atom_id res chain seq x y z
N MET A 1 -9.68 -43.12 29.48
CA MET A 1 -9.25 -43.58 28.13
C MET A 1 -10.14 -43.10 26.99
N LYS A 2 -11.44 -43.47 26.87
CA LYS A 2 -12.28 -43.05 25.72
C LYS A 2 -12.52 -41.54 25.67
N PHE A 3 -12.77 -40.91 26.81
CA PHE A 3 -12.93 -39.45 26.91
C PHE A 3 -11.63 -38.69 26.70
N ASP A 4 -10.48 -39.23 27.16
CA ASP A 4 -9.17 -38.62 26.92
C ASP A 4 -8.81 -38.62 25.43
N MET A 5 -9.11 -39.71 24.73
CA MET A 5 -8.87 -39.81 23.28
C MET A 5 -9.74 -38.82 22.50
N LEU A 6 -11.01 -38.66 22.89
CA LEU A 6 -11.90 -37.63 22.34
C LEU A 6 -11.37 -36.22 22.60
N ALA A 7 -10.88 -35.94 23.80
CA ALA A 7 -10.31 -34.64 24.14
C ALA A 7 -9.07 -34.31 23.30
N VAL A 8 -8.18 -35.28 23.07
CA VAL A 8 -6.99 -35.11 22.21
C VAL A 8 -7.38 -34.83 20.76
N ILE A 9 -8.37 -35.55 20.22
CA ILE A 9 -8.86 -35.32 18.86
C ILE A 9 -9.44 -33.91 18.73
N ILE A 10 -10.26 -33.47 19.69
CA ILE A 10 -10.84 -32.13 19.69
C ILE A 10 -9.76 -31.05 19.81
N ALA A 11 -8.79 -31.24 20.70
CA ALA A 11 -7.67 -30.31 20.86
C ALA A 11 -6.84 -30.18 19.57
N PHE A 12 -6.59 -31.29 18.89
CA PHE A 12 -5.89 -31.29 17.60
C PHE A 12 -6.68 -30.56 16.51
N CYS A 13 -7.99 -30.82 16.41
CA CYS A 13 -8.87 -30.11 15.48
C CYS A 13 -8.89 -28.59 15.75
N LEU A 14 -9.00 -28.18 17.01
CA LEU A 14 -8.99 -26.75 17.40
C LEU A 14 -7.65 -26.10 17.09
N PHE A 15 -6.53 -26.78 17.35
CA PHE A 15 -5.20 -26.29 17.02
C PHE A 15 -5.04 -26.09 15.51
N PHE A 16 -5.49 -27.06 14.71
CA PHE A 16 -5.43 -26.98 13.26
C PHE A 16 -6.32 -25.83 12.73
N LEU A 17 -7.54 -25.69 13.27
CA LEU A 17 -8.44 -24.60 12.91
C LEU A 17 -7.84 -23.23 13.25
N ALA A 18 -7.26 -23.09 14.43
CA ALA A 18 -6.61 -21.85 14.87
C ALA A 18 -5.42 -21.50 13.95
N THR A 19 -4.62 -22.50 13.57
CA THR A 19 -3.49 -22.31 12.65
C THR A 19 -3.96 -21.90 11.26
N MET A 20 -4.98 -22.56 10.71
CA MET A 20 -5.56 -22.18 9.42
C MET A 20 -6.18 -20.78 9.47
N TYR A 21 -6.86 -20.42 10.56
CA TYR A 21 -7.43 -19.09 10.74
C TYR A 21 -6.34 -18.01 10.77
N VAL A 22 -5.27 -18.22 11.54
CA VAL A 22 -4.13 -17.29 11.57
C VAL A 22 -3.47 -17.19 10.20
N TYR A 23 -3.28 -18.31 9.49
CA TYR A 23 -2.71 -18.31 8.14
C TYR A 23 -3.59 -17.59 7.12
N ALA A 24 -4.90 -17.87 7.11
CA ALA A 24 -5.85 -17.20 6.24
C ALA A 24 -5.93 -15.70 6.53
N ASN A 25 -5.95 -15.31 7.81
CA ASN A 25 -5.97 -13.91 8.22
C ASN A 25 -4.63 -13.21 7.95
N ALA A 26 -3.50 -13.93 8.01
CA ALA A 26 -2.21 -13.41 7.56
C ALA A 26 -2.17 -13.21 6.04
N LYS A 27 -2.70 -14.17 5.26
CA LYS A 27 -2.88 -14.03 3.81
C LYS A 27 -3.86 -12.91 3.45
N ALA A 28 -4.92 -12.72 4.23
CA ALA A 28 -5.88 -11.64 4.08
C ALA A 28 -5.33 -10.29 4.55
N ARG A 29 -4.41 -10.25 5.51
CA ARG A 29 -3.62 -9.04 5.81
C ARG A 29 -2.54 -8.78 4.76
N VAL A 30 -2.15 -9.81 4.03
CA VAL A 30 -1.45 -9.69 2.75
C VAL A 30 -2.45 -9.39 1.62
N GLU A 31 -3.78 -9.36 1.85
CA GLU A 31 -4.71 -8.75 0.88
C GLU A 31 -4.18 -7.36 0.61
N ASN A 32 -4.06 -7.11 -0.68
CA ASN A 32 -2.88 -6.51 -1.21
C ASN A 32 -2.83 -5.01 -0.93
N TYR A 33 -2.52 -4.60 0.30
CA TYR A 33 -2.36 -3.19 0.67
C TYR A 33 -1.29 -2.52 -0.21
N SER A 34 -0.30 -3.29 -0.69
CA SER A 34 0.66 -2.82 -1.69
C SER A 34 0.05 -2.69 -3.09
N ILE A 35 -0.89 -3.55 -3.51
CA ILE A 35 -1.63 -3.35 -4.77
C ILE A 35 -2.58 -2.16 -4.64
N HIS A 36 -3.28 -2.01 -3.50
CA HIS A 36 -4.10 -0.83 -3.24
C HIS A 36 -3.25 0.44 -3.27
N ALA A 37 -2.12 0.45 -2.57
CA ALA A 37 -1.16 1.55 -2.64
C ALA A 37 -0.62 1.79 -4.06
N TRP A 38 -0.48 0.73 -4.87
CA TRP A 38 -0.06 0.85 -6.27
C TRP A 38 -1.14 1.52 -7.12
N VAL A 39 -2.40 1.11 -6.98
CA VAL A 39 -3.54 1.77 -7.65
C VAL A 39 -3.60 3.26 -7.27
N LEU A 40 -3.43 3.57 -5.98
CA LEU A 40 -3.37 4.96 -5.51
C LEU A 40 -2.15 5.73 -6.07
N ALA A 41 -1.02 5.05 -6.27
CA ALA A 41 0.17 5.65 -6.87
C ALA A 41 -0.05 5.97 -8.36
N GLU A 42 -0.71 5.07 -9.11
CA GLU A 42 -1.11 5.32 -10.50
C GLU A 42 -2.07 6.51 -10.60
N GLN A 43 -3.12 6.54 -9.76
CA GLN A 43 -4.07 7.66 -9.71
C GLN A 43 -3.38 8.99 -9.38
N ALA A 44 -2.49 9.00 -8.38
CA ALA A 44 -1.74 10.19 -8.02
C ALA A 44 -0.81 10.64 -9.17
N ALA A 45 -0.15 9.71 -9.85
CA ALA A 45 0.71 10.02 -10.98
C ALA A 45 -0.09 10.65 -12.14
N ASP A 46 -1.29 10.15 -12.42
CA ASP A 46 -2.13 10.69 -13.49
C ASP A 46 -2.67 12.08 -13.16
N LEU A 47 -3.16 12.29 -11.93
CA LEU A 47 -3.60 13.61 -11.46
C LEU A 47 -2.46 14.65 -11.49
N LEU A 48 -1.28 14.28 -11.00
CA LEU A 48 -0.11 15.17 -11.02
C LEU A 48 0.38 15.45 -12.44
N ALA A 49 0.33 14.47 -13.34
CA ALA A 49 0.70 14.65 -14.74
C ALA A 49 -0.29 15.58 -15.47
N ALA A 50 -1.57 15.55 -15.08
CA ALA A 50 -2.60 16.49 -15.55
C ALA A 50 -2.51 17.89 -14.90
N GLY A 51 -1.62 18.08 -13.91
CA GLY A 51 -1.48 19.33 -13.17
C GLY A 51 -2.60 19.58 -12.14
N GLU A 52 -3.32 18.54 -11.74
CA GLU A 52 -4.43 18.64 -10.79
C GLU A 52 -3.94 18.57 -9.32
N SER A 53 -4.68 19.22 -8.43
CA SER A 53 -4.53 19.08 -6.98
C SER A 53 -4.99 17.72 -6.50
N ILE A 54 -4.33 17.20 -5.46
CA ILE A 54 -4.68 15.92 -4.84
C ILE A 54 -5.24 16.16 -3.44
N ARG A 55 -6.41 15.58 -3.16
CA ARG A 55 -6.92 15.34 -1.81
C ARG A 55 -6.67 13.88 -1.43
N THR A 56 -6.04 13.65 -0.28
CA THR A 56 -5.69 12.29 0.16
C THR A 56 -5.56 12.20 1.68
N ASN A 57 -5.82 11.01 2.22
CA ASN A 57 -5.45 10.61 3.59
C ASN A 57 -4.23 9.66 3.61
N ALA A 58 -3.65 9.35 2.45
CA ALA A 58 -2.40 8.61 2.32
C ALA A 58 -1.19 9.54 2.41
N PHE A 59 0.00 8.97 2.60
CA PHE A 59 1.25 9.72 2.50
C PHE A 59 1.87 9.48 1.13
N ILE A 60 2.04 10.55 0.35
CA ILE A 60 2.60 10.48 -1.00
C ILE A 60 3.93 11.22 -1.00
N ARG A 61 4.96 10.62 -1.60
CA ARG A 61 6.24 11.27 -1.90
C ARG A 61 6.43 11.32 -3.40
N VAL A 62 6.73 12.50 -3.92
CA VAL A 62 6.97 12.72 -5.34
C VAL A 62 8.42 13.14 -5.52
N THR A 63 9.13 12.46 -6.42
CA THR A 63 10.50 12.79 -6.82
C THR A 63 10.54 13.08 -8.31
N LEU A 64 11.09 14.23 -8.70
CA LEU A 64 11.28 14.64 -10.09
C LEU A 64 12.74 14.45 -10.47
N ILE A 65 12.98 13.75 -11.57
CA ILE A 65 14.30 13.35 -12.06
C ILE A 65 14.43 13.82 -13.51
N LEU A 66 15.39 14.70 -13.78
CA LEU A 66 15.67 15.18 -15.14
C LEU A 66 16.21 14.06 -16.04
N PRO A 67 16.17 14.24 -17.37
CA PRO A 67 16.72 13.27 -18.33
C PRO A 67 18.19 12.90 -18.08
N ASN A 68 18.96 13.82 -17.49
CA ASN A 68 20.36 13.61 -17.13
C ASN A 68 20.55 12.82 -15.81
N GLY A 69 19.47 12.33 -15.20
CA GLY A 69 19.47 11.61 -13.93
C GLY A 69 19.51 12.49 -12.68
N THR A 70 19.55 13.83 -12.82
CA THR A 70 19.59 14.73 -11.67
C THR A 70 18.22 14.82 -11.00
N ILE A 71 18.17 14.62 -9.68
CA ILE A 71 16.96 14.84 -8.89
C ILE A 71 16.77 16.36 -8.73
N THR A 72 15.73 16.92 -9.34
CA THR A 72 15.42 18.35 -9.26
C THR A 72 14.63 18.72 -8.04
N ARG A 73 13.69 17.86 -7.62
CA ARG A 73 12.78 18.17 -6.52
C ARG A 73 12.21 16.92 -5.91
N THR A 74 12.13 16.91 -4.58
CA THR A 74 11.35 15.93 -3.82
C THR A 74 10.37 16.68 -2.93
N TYR A 75 9.10 16.30 -2.95
CA TYR A 75 8.07 16.87 -2.09
C TYR A 75 7.08 15.81 -1.63
N THR A 76 6.25 16.14 -0.65
CA THR A 76 5.29 15.22 -0.03
C THR A 76 3.89 15.80 -0.02
N ILE A 77 2.89 14.93 -0.14
CA ILE A 77 1.47 15.26 -0.02
C ILE A 77 0.89 14.36 1.09
N GLY A 78 0.05 14.95 1.96
CA GLY A 78 -0.53 14.26 3.11
C GLY A 78 0.39 14.22 4.33
N ASN A 79 -0.08 13.58 5.40
CA ASN A 79 0.62 13.54 6.69
C ASN A 79 1.55 12.33 6.80
N PRO A 80 2.73 12.47 7.43
CA PRO A 80 3.63 11.34 7.69
C PRO A 80 2.94 10.22 8.47
N ILE A 81 3.12 8.99 7.98
CA ILE A 81 2.51 7.79 8.56
C ILE A 81 3.54 7.03 9.41
N LYS A 82 3.19 6.71 10.66
CA LYS A 82 4.02 5.90 11.56
C LYS A 82 3.85 4.40 11.37
N LEU A 83 2.62 3.94 11.14
CA LEU A 83 2.29 2.53 10.91
C LEU A 83 2.00 2.29 9.43
N ARG A 84 2.87 1.57 8.73
CA ARG A 84 2.70 1.25 7.31
C ARG A 84 1.94 -0.07 7.14
N LEU A 85 0.75 -0.01 6.54
CA LEU A 85 0.00 -1.18 6.10
C LEU A 85 0.37 -1.57 4.67
N GLY A 86 0.57 -0.60 3.79
CA GLY A 86 0.87 -0.83 2.37
C GLY A 86 1.81 0.22 1.80
N TYR A 87 2.51 -0.16 0.74
CA TYR A 87 3.38 0.75 -0.01
C TYR A 87 3.59 0.26 -1.43
N ALA A 88 3.61 1.21 -2.34
CA ALA A 88 4.02 0.99 -3.70
C ALA A 88 4.57 2.28 -4.31
N TYR A 89 5.13 2.16 -5.49
CA TYR A 89 5.55 3.30 -6.30
C TYR A 89 5.21 3.07 -7.76
N THR A 90 5.10 4.16 -8.49
CA THR A 90 5.02 4.17 -9.95
C THR A 90 5.86 5.29 -10.54
N PHE A 91 5.99 5.28 -11.85
CA PHE A 91 6.67 6.29 -12.63
C PHE A 91 5.78 6.84 -13.73
N ARG A 92 5.97 8.12 -14.04
CA ARG A 92 5.38 8.76 -15.21
C ARG A 92 6.39 9.69 -15.88
N ILE A 93 6.44 9.67 -17.20
CA ILE A 93 7.25 10.60 -17.99
C ILE A 93 6.38 11.82 -18.28
N LEU A 94 6.82 12.99 -17.86
CA LEU A 94 6.14 14.26 -18.13
C LEU A 94 6.50 14.79 -19.52
N GLY A 95 5.72 15.75 -20.04
CA GLY A 95 5.93 16.32 -21.38
C GLY A 95 7.29 16.98 -21.63
N ASN A 96 8.06 17.26 -20.58
CA ASN A 96 9.42 17.80 -20.64
C ASN A 96 10.52 16.73 -20.45
N ASN A 97 10.18 15.44 -20.63
CA ASN A 97 11.04 14.28 -20.39
C ASN A 97 11.53 14.11 -18.94
N THR A 98 10.97 14.85 -17.98
CA THR A 98 11.25 14.60 -16.56
C THR A 98 10.55 13.33 -16.13
N LEU A 99 11.29 12.43 -15.49
CA LEU A 99 10.76 11.23 -14.86
C LEU A 99 10.22 11.60 -13.48
N MET A 100 8.92 11.43 -13.29
CA MET A 100 8.23 11.61 -12.01
C MET A 100 8.06 10.25 -11.34
N LYS A 101 8.70 10.04 -10.19
CA LYS A 101 8.47 8.90 -9.30
C LYS A 101 7.45 9.28 -8.25
N VAL A 102 6.37 8.51 -8.14
CA VAL A 102 5.33 8.70 -7.12
C VAL A 102 5.35 7.49 -6.20
N GLU A 103 5.56 7.72 -4.92
CA GLU A 103 5.57 6.70 -3.88
C GLU A 103 4.40 6.93 -2.94
N VAL A 104 3.63 5.89 -2.65
CA VAL A 104 2.46 5.98 -1.78
C VAL A 104 2.62 5.03 -0.61
N VAL A 105 2.37 5.53 0.60
CA VAL A 105 2.29 4.75 1.85
C VAL A 105 0.87 4.89 2.39
N ILE A 106 0.26 3.78 2.79
CA ILE A 106 -1.07 3.74 3.42
C ILE A 106 -1.00 3.11 4.81
N ASN A 107 -1.86 3.59 5.72
CA ASN A 107 -2.05 3.06 7.07
C ASN A 107 -3.49 2.61 7.36
N THR A 108 -4.38 2.71 6.38
CA THR A 108 -5.78 2.30 6.47
C THR A 108 -6.21 1.66 5.15
N PRO A 109 -7.10 0.64 5.18
CA PRO A 109 -7.74 0.11 3.98
C PRO A 109 -8.58 1.16 3.23
N THR A 110 -9.08 2.17 3.93
CA THR A 110 -9.90 3.25 3.35
C THR A 110 -9.05 4.41 2.82
N ALA A 111 -7.80 4.12 2.44
CA ALA A 111 -6.91 5.13 1.87
C ALA A 111 -7.40 5.52 0.48
N PHE A 112 -7.36 6.80 0.16
CA PHE A 112 -7.86 7.33 -1.10
C PHE A 112 -6.93 8.40 -1.70
N VAL A 113 -7.01 8.56 -3.01
CA VAL A 113 -6.40 9.64 -3.79
C VAL A 113 -7.48 10.16 -4.72
N GLU A 114 -7.86 11.41 -4.57
CA GLU A 114 -8.93 12.05 -5.32
C GLU A 114 -8.47 13.40 -5.83
N ARG A 115 -9.14 13.91 -6.87
CA ARG A 115 -9.02 15.30 -7.31
C ARG A 115 -9.46 16.23 -6.18
N GLY A 116 -8.57 17.16 -5.81
CA GLY A 116 -8.78 18.16 -4.75
C GLY A 116 -9.24 19.51 -5.26
#